data_AF-A0A811UD76-F1
#
_entry.id   AF-A0A811UD76-F1
#
_cell.length_a   1.000
_cell.length_b   1.000
_cell.length_c   1.000
_cell.angle_alpha   90.00
_cell.angle_beta   90.00
_cell.angle_gamma   90.00
#
_symmetry.space_group_name_H-M   'P 1'
#
loop_
_entity.id
_entity.type
_entity.pdbx_description
1 polymer ?
#
loop_
_entity_poly.entity_id
_entity_poly.type
_entity_poly.pdbx_seq_one_letter_code
_entity_poly.pdbx_strand_id
1 'polypeptide(L)'
;MTKDKLITVREQEVNSASAMKLLHENRIEKLLVIDENSCCIGLITIKDIEKYNKYPNSCKDSKGRLRVAAAIGTGKKDGIERCEALIGKEIDGNKSYVPKHTVSRWKHCYKEAAEALIDVGVDAVKVGIGPGSICTTRIVTGVGVPQFSAIQNVAEVCKARKVRLIADGGISTQETLQKLLQLALTL
;
A
#
# COMPACT_ATOMS: atom_id res chain seq x y z
N MET A 1 3.67 -8.56 39.43
CA MET A 1 2.65 -8.48 38.37
C MET A 1 1.38 -9.14 38.93
N THR A 2 0.28 -8.41 39.04
CA THR A 2 -1.00 -8.92 39.55
C THR A 2 -1.65 -9.85 38.53
N LYS A 3 -2.04 -11.06 38.95
CA LYS A 3 -2.70 -12.06 38.11
C LYS A 3 -4.22 -12.12 38.32
N ASP A 4 -4.71 -11.42 39.34
CA ASP A 4 -6.10 -11.51 39.78
C ASP A 4 -6.99 -10.53 39.00
N LYS A 5 -8.20 -10.98 38.64
CA LYS A 5 -9.27 -10.20 37.98
C LYS A 5 -8.98 -9.70 36.56
N LEU A 6 -8.30 -10.51 35.75
CA LEU A 6 -8.20 -10.24 34.31
C LEU A 6 -9.54 -10.53 33.62
N ILE A 7 -10.09 -9.51 32.96
CA ILE A 7 -11.28 -9.69 32.11
C ILE A 7 -10.81 -10.23 30.76
N THR A 8 -11.40 -11.36 30.36
CA THR A 8 -11.08 -12.08 29.12
C THR A 8 -12.35 -12.31 28.31
N VAL A 9 -12.21 -12.50 27.00
CA VAL A 9 -13.30 -12.87 26.09
C VAL A 9 -12.81 -13.93 25.12
N ARG A 10 -13.69 -14.84 24.69
CA ARG A 10 -13.36 -15.83 23.66
C ARG A 10 -13.43 -15.21 22.27
N GLU A 11 -12.56 -15.66 21.36
CA GLU A 11 -12.50 -15.14 19.98
C GLU A 11 -13.86 -15.22 19.26
N GLN A 12 -14.57 -16.34 19.38
CA GLN A 12 -15.88 -16.55 18.76
C GLN A 12 -17.01 -15.66 19.31
N GLU A 13 -16.81 -15.04 20.48
CA GLU A 13 -17.84 -14.25 21.18
C GLU A 13 -17.63 -12.74 21.00
N VAL A 14 -16.50 -12.32 20.41
CA VAL A 14 -16.12 -10.91 20.36
C VAL A 14 -16.38 -10.28 19.00
N ASN A 15 -17.14 -9.19 19.00
CA ASN A 15 -17.22 -8.24 17.90
C ASN A 15 -16.95 -6.83 18.43
N SER A 16 -16.76 -5.85 17.56
CA SER A 16 -16.40 -4.49 17.99
C SER A 16 -17.40 -3.87 18.95
N ALA A 17 -18.70 -4.16 18.80
CA ALA A 17 -19.75 -3.62 19.68
C ALA A 17 -19.78 -4.32 21.05
N SER A 18 -19.68 -5.66 21.08
CA SER A 18 -19.61 -6.41 22.34
C SER A 18 -18.32 -6.13 23.11
N ALA A 19 -17.19 -5.99 22.41
CA ALA A 19 -15.92 -5.58 23.01
C ALA A 19 -16.02 -4.19 23.66
N MET A 20 -16.60 -3.21 22.97
CA MET A 20 -16.76 -1.85 23.49
C MET A 20 -17.63 -1.84 24.76
N LYS A 21 -18.72 -2.62 24.76
CA LYS A 21 -19.59 -2.79 25.93
C LYS A 21 -18.80 -3.36 27.12
N LEU A 22 -18.05 -4.44 26.90
CA LEU A 22 -17.23 -5.08 27.96
C LEU A 22 -16.16 -4.14 28.53
N LEU A 23 -15.48 -3.38 27.67
CA LEU A 23 -14.48 -2.38 28.08
C LEU A 23 -15.11 -1.30 28.97
N HIS A 24 -16.29 -0.78 28.59
CA HIS A 24 -17.02 0.24 29.35
C HIS A 24 -17.58 -0.26 30.68
N GLU A 25 -18.27 -1.41 30.68
CA GLU A 25 -18.90 -1.98 31.86
C GLU A 25 -17.86 -2.28 32.95
N ASN A 26 -16.71 -2.80 32.55
CA ASN A 26 -15.63 -3.14 33.48
C ASN A 26 -14.66 -1.98 33.74
N ARG A 27 -14.86 -0.82 33.08
CA ARG A 27 -14.00 0.38 33.17
C ARG A 27 -12.52 0.07 32.92
N ILE A 28 -12.24 -0.69 31.87
CA ILE A 28 -10.91 -1.11 31.45
C ILE A 28 -10.62 -0.65 30.02
N GLU A 29 -9.36 -0.38 29.70
CA GLU A 29 -8.94 0.03 28.35
C GLU A 29 -8.50 -1.13 27.46
N LYS A 30 -8.31 -2.31 28.05
CA LYS A 30 -7.65 -3.48 27.47
C LYS A 30 -8.47 -4.71 27.78
N LEU A 31 -8.91 -5.42 26.73
CA LEU A 31 -9.65 -6.66 26.81
C LEU A 31 -8.81 -7.78 26.20
N LEU A 32 -8.50 -8.80 27.00
CA LEU A 32 -7.71 -9.95 26.55
C LEU A 32 -8.61 -10.92 25.79
N VAL A 33 -8.15 -11.38 24.64
CA VAL A 33 -8.83 -12.40 23.84
C VAL A 33 -8.12 -13.73 24.06
N ILE A 34 -8.88 -14.75 24.47
CA ILE A 34 -8.39 -16.09 24.77
C ILE A 34 -8.99 -17.14 23.82
N ASP A 35 -8.26 -18.23 23.60
CA ASP A 35 -8.75 -19.41 22.89
C ASP A 35 -9.49 -20.40 23.82
N GLU A 36 -9.86 -21.57 23.26
CA GLU A 36 -10.53 -22.64 24.01
C GLU A 36 -9.67 -23.23 25.14
N ASN A 37 -8.35 -23.16 25.02
CA ASN A 37 -7.38 -23.65 26.00
C ASN A 37 -7.02 -22.60 27.07
N SER A 38 -7.73 -21.46 27.09
CA SER A 38 -7.44 -20.30 27.95
C SER A 38 -6.06 -19.67 27.71
N CYS A 39 -5.50 -19.83 26.51
CA CYS A 39 -4.30 -19.13 26.10
C CYS A 39 -4.65 -17.75 25.53
N CYS A 40 -3.88 -16.72 25.91
CA CYS A 40 -4.05 -15.37 25.38
C CYS A 40 -3.57 -15.31 23.92
N ILE A 41 -4.50 -15.09 23.00
CA ILE A 41 -4.25 -15.01 21.55
C ILE A 41 -4.36 -13.59 21.00
N GLY A 42 -4.93 -12.66 21.77
CA GLY A 42 -5.11 -11.29 21.31
C GLY A 42 -5.38 -10.27 22.42
N LEU A 43 -5.36 -9.02 22.02
CA LEU A 43 -5.67 -7.87 22.87
C LEU A 43 -6.48 -6.87 22.05
N ILE A 44 -7.64 -6.47 22.57
CA ILE A 44 -8.44 -5.38 22.02
C ILE A 44 -8.28 -4.17 22.94
N THR A 45 -8.08 -3.00 22.36
CA THR A 45 -8.00 -1.76 23.13
C THR A 45 -9.13 -0.80 22.77
N ILE A 46 -9.55 0.01 23.74
CA ILE A 46 -10.56 1.06 23.49
C ILE A 46 -10.09 2.04 22.41
N LYS A 47 -8.78 2.34 22.37
CA LYS A 47 -8.17 3.23 21.38
C LYS A 47 -8.29 2.72 19.96
N ASP A 48 -8.20 1.41 19.76
CA ASP A 48 -8.33 0.82 18.42
C ASP A 48 -9.77 0.96 17.90
N ILE A 49 -10.77 0.75 18.77
CA ILE A 49 -12.19 0.94 18.46
C ILE A 49 -12.49 2.43 18.18
N GLU A 50 -11.99 3.34 19.03
CA GLU A 50 -12.15 4.77 18.83
C GLU A 50 -11.52 5.26 17.51
N LYS A 51 -10.29 4.82 17.20
CA LYS A 51 -9.64 5.14 15.93
C LYS A 51 -10.40 4.56 14.74
N TYR A 52 -10.96 3.35 14.88
CA TYR A 52 -11.75 2.74 13.83
C TYR A 52 -12.97 3.61 13.48
N ASN A 53 -13.69 4.10 14.50
CA ASN A 53 -14.86 4.96 14.32
C ASN A 53 -14.50 6.39 13.87
N LYS A 54 -13.41 6.94 14.42
CA LYS A 54 -12.93 8.29 14.09
C LYS A 54 -12.44 8.41 12.65
N TYR A 55 -11.87 7.33 12.09
CA TYR A 55 -11.33 7.30 10.74
C TYR A 55 -12.02 6.21 9.88
N PRO A 56 -13.28 6.46 9.45
CA PRO A 56 -14.05 5.48 8.70
C PRO A 56 -13.45 5.22 7.30
N ASN A 57 -12.81 6.22 6.71
CA ASN A 57 -12.20 6.15 5.38
C ASN A 57 -10.74 5.68 5.39
N SER A 58 -10.24 5.15 6.51
CA SER A 58 -8.88 4.60 6.57
C SER A 58 -8.69 3.42 5.61
N CYS A 59 -7.57 3.41 4.90
CA CYS A 59 -7.18 2.30 4.04
C CYS A 59 -6.79 1.07 4.88
N LYS A 60 -7.70 0.09 4.97
CA LYS A 60 -7.55 -1.10 5.82
C LYS A 60 -7.57 -2.41 5.01
N ASP A 61 -6.91 -3.44 5.52
CA ASP A 61 -7.01 -4.81 5.01
C ASP A 61 -8.33 -5.48 5.46
N SER A 62 -8.55 -6.74 5.05
CA SER A 62 -9.75 -7.50 5.42
C SER A 62 -9.83 -7.83 6.92
N LYS A 63 -8.73 -7.70 7.67
CA LYS A 63 -8.66 -7.88 9.13
C LYS A 63 -8.83 -6.54 9.88
N GLY A 64 -9.03 -5.43 9.18
CA GLY A 64 -9.20 -4.10 9.76
C GLY A 64 -7.90 -3.38 10.13
N ARG A 65 -6.73 -3.91 9.75
CA ARG A 65 -5.42 -3.30 9.98
C ARG A 65 -5.10 -2.27 8.90
N LEU A 66 -4.30 -1.26 9.21
CA LEU A 66 -3.88 -0.27 8.21
C LEU A 66 -3.02 -0.92 7.13
N ARG A 67 -3.29 -0.59 5.87
CA ARG A 67 -2.46 -1.06 4.76
C ARG A 67 -1.14 -0.33 4.70
N VAL A 68 -0.05 -1.05 4.47
CA VAL A 68 1.30 -0.46 4.32
C VAL A 68 2.08 -1.14 3.20
N ALA A 69 2.78 -0.36 2.38
CA ALA A 69 3.68 -0.86 1.33
C ALA A 69 5.12 -0.41 1.57
N ALA A 70 6.08 -1.16 1.02
CA ALA A 70 7.51 -0.85 1.13
C ALA A 70 8.18 -0.87 -0.25
N ALA A 71 9.05 0.12 -0.51
CA ALA A 71 9.86 0.16 -1.72
C ALA A 71 11.10 -0.75 -1.57
N ILE A 72 11.42 -1.49 -2.63
CA ILE A 72 12.59 -2.37 -2.70
C ILE A 72 13.40 -2.09 -3.96
N GLY A 73 14.67 -2.47 -3.94
CA GLY A 73 15.54 -2.38 -5.12
C GLY A 73 15.28 -3.52 -6.11
N THR A 74 16.03 -3.54 -7.20
CA THR A 74 15.97 -4.61 -8.22
C THR A 74 17.16 -5.58 -8.13
N GLY A 75 18.05 -5.38 -7.17
CA GLY A 75 19.20 -6.26 -6.94
C GLY A 75 18.81 -7.55 -6.22
N LYS A 76 19.70 -8.57 -6.27
CA LYS A 76 19.50 -9.82 -5.52
C LYS A 76 19.34 -9.55 -4.01
N LYS A 77 20.24 -8.75 -3.44
CA LYS A 77 20.24 -8.39 -2.01
C LYS A 77 19.17 -7.36 -1.67
N ASP A 78 19.17 -6.20 -2.34
CA ASP A 78 18.26 -5.09 -2.02
C ASP A 78 16.82 -5.26 -2.52
N GLY A 79 16.61 -6.20 -3.44
CA GLY A 79 15.31 -6.54 -4.00
C GLY A 79 14.78 -7.85 -3.44
N ILE A 80 15.37 -8.98 -3.86
CA ILE A 80 14.81 -10.32 -3.59
C ILE A 80 14.85 -10.63 -2.09
N GLU A 81 16.02 -10.62 -1.48
CA GLU A 81 16.17 -10.96 -0.04
C GLU A 81 15.38 -10.00 0.85
N ARG A 82 15.37 -8.70 0.50
CA ARG A 82 14.56 -7.70 1.20
C ARG A 82 13.06 -7.99 1.05
N CYS A 83 12.59 -8.33 -0.14
CA CYS A 83 11.19 -8.67 -0.38
C CYS A 83 10.75 -9.87 0.46
N GLU A 84 11.56 -10.93 0.48
CA GLU A 84 11.31 -12.13 1.29
C GLU A 84 11.20 -11.80 2.78
N ALA A 85 12.12 -10.98 3.29
CA ALA A 85 12.08 -10.52 4.68
C ALA A 85 10.83 -9.69 5.02
N LEU A 86 10.33 -8.89 4.07
CA LEU A 86 9.14 -8.06 4.23
C LEU A 86 7.82 -8.85 4.12
N ILE A 87 7.76 -9.86 3.25
CA ILE A 87 6.61 -10.77 3.14
C ILE A 87 6.39 -11.51 4.47
N GLY A 88 7.48 -11.93 5.14
CA GLY A 88 7.43 -12.53 6.47
C GLY A 88 6.89 -11.60 7.57
N LYS A 89 6.63 -10.32 7.28
CA LYS A 89 6.05 -9.32 8.19
C LYS A 89 4.64 -8.88 7.79
N GLU A 90 4.01 -9.58 6.84
CA GLU A 90 2.64 -9.29 6.35
C GLU A 90 2.45 -7.86 5.81
N ILE A 91 3.48 -7.30 5.16
CA ILE A 91 3.38 -5.99 4.50
C ILE A 91 2.46 -6.08 3.28
N ASP A 92 1.52 -5.14 3.15
CA ASP A 92 0.58 -5.05 2.03
C ASP A 92 1.27 -4.59 0.74
N GLY A 93 1.16 -5.41 -0.28
CA GLY A 93 1.80 -5.15 -1.57
C GLY A 93 2.34 -6.44 -2.11
N ASN A 94 1.48 -7.18 -2.81
CA ASN A 94 1.94 -8.36 -3.52
C ASN A 94 3.00 -7.95 -4.54
N LYS A 95 4.15 -8.64 -4.47
CA LYS A 95 5.19 -8.70 -5.51
C LYS A 95 5.42 -7.36 -6.22
N SER A 96 6.10 -6.42 -5.57
CA SER A 96 6.98 -5.53 -6.36
C SER A 96 8.00 -6.43 -7.03
N TYR A 97 7.68 -6.93 -8.21
CA TYR A 97 8.56 -7.84 -8.92
C TYR A 97 9.85 -7.08 -9.24
N VAL A 98 10.95 -7.62 -8.72
CA VAL A 98 12.32 -7.27 -9.04
C VAL A 98 12.54 -7.61 -10.51
N PRO A 99 12.59 -6.64 -11.45
CA PRO A 99 12.80 -6.97 -12.84
C PRO A 99 14.19 -7.59 -12.98
N LYS A 100 14.26 -8.79 -13.58
CA LYS A 100 15.47 -9.29 -14.24
C LYS A 100 15.92 -8.39 -15.41
N HIS A 101 15.15 -7.35 -15.73
CA HIS A 101 15.47 -6.35 -16.74
C HIS A 101 15.33 -4.94 -16.15
N THR A 102 16.45 -4.36 -15.76
CA THR A 102 16.54 -2.92 -15.53
C THR A 102 16.04 -2.20 -16.79
N VAL A 103 14.93 -1.48 -16.69
CA VAL A 103 14.34 -0.70 -17.80
C VAL A 103 15.19 0.57 -18.03
N SER A 104 16.48 0.39 -18.31
CA SER A 104 17.42 1.48 -18.60
C SER A 104 17.46 1.86 -20.08
N ARG A 105 16.70 1.15 -20.94
CA ARG A 105 16.81 1.25 -22.40
C ARG A 105 15.69 2.05 -23.08
N TRP A 106 14.66 2.47 -22.35
CA TRP A 106 13.50 3.14 -22.94
C TRP A 106 13.50 4.63 -22.71
N LYS A 107 14.30 5.32 -23.52
CA LYS A 107 14.28 6.79 -23.63
C LYS A 107 12.99 7.31 -24.29
N HIS A 108 12.26 6.48 -25.07
CA HIS A 108 11.15 6.93 -25.93
C HIS A 108 9.86 6.11 -25.85
N CYS A 109 9.79 5.13 -24.95
CA CYS A 109 8.81 4.03 -25.06
C CYS A 109 8.18 3.70 -23.70
N TYR A 110 7.41 4.66 -23.16
CA TYR A 110 6.64 4.47 -21.92
C TYR A 110 5.58 3.37 -22.07
N LYS A 111 5.05 3.20 -23.30
CA LYS A 111 4.02 2.21 -23.62
C LYS A 111 4.57 0.79 -23.49
N GLU A 112 5.69 0.54 -24.16
CA GLU A 112 6.40 -0.72 -24.16
C GLU A 112 6.90 -1.02 -22.74
N ALA A 113 7.35 0.01 -21.99
CA ALA A 113 7.68 -0.05 -20.55
C ALA A 113 6.57 -0.67 -19.73
N ALA A 114 5.37 -0.14 -19.91
CA ALA A 114 4.19 -0.64 -19.23
C ALA A 114 3.84 -2.06 -19.69
N GLU A 115 3.84 -2.33 -21.00
CA GLU A 115 3.53 -3.66 -21.56
C GLU A 115 4.44 -4.74 -20.97
N ALA A 116 5.76 -4.52 -20.97
CA ALA A 116 6.71 -5.49 -20.42
C ALA A 116 6.51 -5.74 -18.92
N LEU A 117 6.18 -4.70 -18.14
CA LEU A 117 5.87 -4.84 -16.71
C LEU A 117 4.55 -5.59 -16.49
N ILE A 118 3.55 -5.32 -17.32
CA ILE A 118 2.24 -5.97 -17.25
C ILE A 118 2.36 -7.45 -17.63
N ASP A 119 3.15 -7.78 -18.66
CA ASP A 119 3.36 -9.15 -19.13
C ASP A 119 4.02 -10.04 -18.06
N VAL A 120 4.83 -9.45 -17.15
CA VAL A 120 5.38 -10.18 -15.99
C VAL A 120 4.44 -10.23 -14.79
N GLY A 121 3.25 -9.62 -14.88
CA GLY A 121 2.17 -9.76 -13.91
C GLY A 121 2.17 -8.75 -12.76
N VAL A 122 2.59 -7.50 -12.99
CA VAL A 122 2.46 -6.44 -11.95
C VAL A 122 1.01 -6.04 -11.72
N ASP A 123 0.66 -5.74 -10.47
CA ASP A 123 -0.68 -5.23 -10.11
C ASP A 123 -0.87 -3.74 -10.46
N ALA A 124 0.24 -3.00 -10.56
CA ALA A 124 0.27 -1.58 -10.86
C ALA A 124 1.58 -1.16 -11.56
N VAL A 125 1.49 -0.12 -12.40
CA VAL A 125 2.63 0.53 -13.05
C VAL A 125 2.79 1.94 -12.48
N LYS A 126 3.99 2.25 -11.98
CA LYS A 126 4.36 3.60 -11.51
C LYS A 126 5.05 4.38 -12.63
N VAL A 127 4.55 5.57 -12.93
CA VAL A 127 4.93 6.38 -14.10
C VAL A 127 5.55 7.71 -13.67
N GLY A 128 6.79 7.95 -14.08
CA GLY A 128 7.46 9.25 -13.93
C GLY A 128 8.99 9.17 -14.06
N ILE A 129 9.58 9.90 -15.02
CA ILE A 129 11.04 10.08 -15.16
C ILE A 129 11.42 11.55 -15.27
N GLY A 130 12.06 12.06 -14.22
CA GLY A 130 12.42 13.47 -14.12
C GLY A 130 11.33 14.51 -13.77
N PRO A 131 10.02 14.22 -13.57
CA PRO A 131 9.05 15.27 -13.22
C PRO A 131 9.09 15.65 -11.73
N GLY A 132 9.80 14.88 -10.90
CA GLY A 132 9.87 15.13 -9.45
C GLY A 132 10.57 16.45 -9.14
N SER A 133 10.08 17.17 -8.13
CA SER A 133 10.59 18.49 -7.72
C SER A 133 12.07 18.49 -7.32
N ILE A 134 12.53 17.42 -6.69
CA ILE A 134 13.93 17.22 -6.28
C ILE A 134 14.73 16.35 -7.26
N CYS A 135 14.10 15.89 -8.34
CA CYS A 135 14.72 14.94 -9.26
C CYS A 135 15.68 15.66 -10.20
N THR A 136 16.97 15.33 -10.13
CA THR A 136 18.00 15.94 -10.97
C THR A 136 18.24 15.20 -12.30
N THR A 137 17.49 14.12 -12.58
CA THR A 137 17.72 13.27 -13.76
C THR A 137 17.73 14.07 -15.06
N ARG A 138 16.80 15.02 -15.25
CA ARG A 138 16.78 15.86 -16.46
C ARG A 138 18.02 16.74 -16.59
N ILE A 139 18.48 17.29 -15.47
CA ILE A 139 19.65 18.18 -15.43
C ILE A 139 20.94 17.39 -15.69
N VAL A 140 21.09 16.24 -15.01
CA VAL A 140 22.33 15.45 -15.04
C VAL A 140 22.44 14.61 -16.31
N THR A 141 21.34 14.01 -16.76
CA THR A 141 21.36 12.99 -17.83
C THR A 141 20.72 13.46 -19.14
N GLY A 142 20.01 14.59 -19.13
CA GLY A 142 19.17 15.03 -20.25
C GLY A 142 17.93 14.17 -20.48
N VAL A 143 17.70 13.11 -19.68
CA VAL A 143 16.57 12.20 -19.83
C VAL A 143 15.38 12.68 -19.01
N GLY A 144 14.22 12.76 -19.66
CA GLY A 144 12.97 13.12 -19.03
C GLY A 144 11.81 13.08 -20.00
N VAL A 145 10.61 12.85 -19.49
CA VAL A 145 9.37 12.97 -20.28
C VAL A 145 8.38 13.84 -19.51
N PRO A 146 7.67 14.78 -20.16
CA PRO A 146 6.56 15.50 -19.53
C PRO A 146 5.55 14.54 -18.92
N GLN A 147 5.19 14.76 -17.65
CA GLN A 147 4.41 13.80 -16.87
C GLN A 147 3.04 13.49 -17.48
N PHE A 148 2.39 14.49 -18.05
CA PHE A 148 1.10 14.32 -18.71
C PHE A 148 1.18 13.34 -19.89
N SER A 149 2.12 13.56 -20.81
CA SER A 149 2.33 12.68 -21.97
C SER A 149 2.78 11.27 -21.56
N ALA A 150 3.60 11.17 -20.51
CA ALA A 150 4.01 9.86 -19.96
C ALA A 150 2.79 9.06 -19.47
N ILE A 151 1.88 9.70 -18.74
CA ILE A 151 0.67 9.03 -18.23
C ILE A 151 -0.29 8.70 -19.37
N GLN A 152 -0.49 9.59 -20.35
CA GLN A 152 -1.33 9.32 -21.53
C GLN A 152 -0.95 8.03 -22.23
N ASN A 153 0.34 7.85 -22.53
CA ASN A 153 0.83 6.68 -23.25
C ASN A 153 0.67 5.37 -22.44
N VAL A 154 0.77 5.45 -21.11
CA VAL A 154 0.69 4.25 -20.24
C VAL A 154 -0.76 3.92 -19.87
N ALA A 155 -1.62 4.92 -19.73
CA ALA A 155 -3.00 4.74 -19.30
C ALA A 155 -3.79 3.83 -20.26
N GLU A 156 -3.61 3.99 -21.58
CA GLU A 156 -4.25 3.13 -22.59
C GLU A 156 -3.90 1.65 -22.40
N VAL A 157 -2.61 1.35 -22.19
CA VAL A 157 -2.11 -0.01 -21.96
C VAL A 157 -2.66 -0.57 -20.65
N CYS A 158 -2.52 0.21 -19.57
CA CYS A 158 -2.98 -0.18 -18.24
C CYS A 158 -4.48 -0.50 -18.25
N LYS A 159 -5.31 0.30 -18.92
CA LYS A 159 -6.74 0.00 -19.03
C LYS A 159 -7.02 -1.25 -19.84
N ALA A 160 -6.45 -1.37 -21.04
CA ALA A 160 -6.67 -2.52 -21.90
C ALA A 160 -6.32 -3.84 -21.19
N ARG A 161 -5.31 -3.80 -20.32
CA ARG A 161 -4.81 -4.95 -19.55
C ARG A 161 -5.36 -5.01 -18.12
N LYS A 162 -6.22 -4.08 -17.71
CA LYS A 162 -6.82 -3.97 -16.35
C LYS A 162 -5.78 -3.90 -15.21
N VAL A 163 -4.67 -3.21 -15.45
CA VAL A 163 -3.60 -2.95 -14.47
C VAL A 163 -3.69 -1.51 -13.98
N ARG A 164 -3.39 -1.26 -12.69
CA ARG A 164 -3.48 0.08 -12.11
C ARG A 164 -2.32 0.96 -12.56
N LEU A 165 -2.53 2.27 -12.59
CA LEU A 165 -1.50 3.27 -12.89
C LEU A 165 -1.29 4.17 -11.66
N ILE A 166 -0.03 4.49 -11.35
CA ILE A 166 0.35 5.46 -10.32
C ILE A 166 1.18 6.58 -10.97
N ALA A 167 0.70 7.81 -10.89
CA ALA A 167 1.45 8.99 -11.31
C ALA A 167 2.45 9.40 -10.23
N ASP A 168 3.74 9.43 -10.56
CA ASP A 168 4.83 9.77 -9.62
C ASP A 168 5.61 11.02 -10.05
N GLY A 169 5.47 12.08 -9.25
CA GLY A 169 6.14 13.37 -9.47
C GLY A 169 5.38 14.33 -10.38
N GLY A 170 5.79 15.60 -10.35
CA GLY A 170 5.20 16.67 -11.16
C GLY A 170 3.84 17.19 -10.70
N ILE A 171 3.36 16.80 -9.51
CA ILE A 171 2.08 17.21 -8.94
C ILE A 171 2.34 18.28 -7.88
N SER A 172 2.12 19.55 -8.22
CA SER A 172 2.34 20.69 -7.33
C SER A 172 1.05 21.45 -6.97
N THR A 173 -0.04 21.22 -7.71
CA THR A 173 -1.31 21.90 -7.52
C THR A 173 -2.49 20.93 -7.58
N GLN A 174 -3.60 21.31 -6.95
CA GLN A 174 -4.86 20.56 -7.03
C GLN A 174 -5.36 20.45 -8.48
N GLU A 175 -5.16 21.49 -9.30
CA GLU A 175 -5.49 21.45 -10.73
C GLU A 175 -4.68 20.40 -11.49
N THR A 176 -3.38 20.28 -11.18
CA THR A 176 -2.53 19.25 -11.79
C THR A 176 -3.01 17.86 -11.39
N LEU A 177 -3.35 17.67 -10.12
CA LEU A 177 -3.94 16.42 -9.64
C LEU A 177 -5.26 16.09 -10.37
N GLN A 178 -6.17 17.06 -10.50
CA GLN A 178 -7.44 16.88 -11.21
C GLN A 178 -7.25 16.51 -12.69
N LYS A 179 -6.34 17.18 -13.39
CA LYS A 179 -6.02 16.88 -14.80
C LYS A 179 -5.49 15.45 -14.96
N LEU A 180 -4.60 15.01 -14.07
CA LEU A 180 -4.06 13.65 -14.10
C LEU A 180 -5.11 12.58 -13.74
N LEU A 181 -5.95 12.86 -12.74
CA LEU A 181 -7.06 11.97 -12.37
C LEU A 181 -8.06 11.83 -13.51
N GLN A 182 -8.44 12.94 -14.15
CA GLN A 182 -9.34 12.90 -15.30
C GLN A 182 -8.75 12.04 -16.40
N LEU A 183 -7.49 12.25 -16.74
CA LEU A 183 -6.81 11.47 -17.77
C LEU A 183 -6.82 9.96 -17.47
N ALA A 184 -6.59 9.57 -16.21
CA ALA A 184 -6.59 8.17 -15.79
C ALA A 184 -8.00 7.55 -15.74
N LEU A 185 -9.05 8.35 -15.57
CA LEU A 185 -10.45 7.92 -15.48
C LEU A 185 -11.20 7.93 -16.83
N THR A 186 -10.82 8.83 -17.76
CA THR A 186 -11.49 8.95 -19.07
C THR A 186 -10.91 8.02 -20.12
N LEU A 187 -9.65 7.64 -19.99
CA LEU A 187 -9.03 6.64 -20.85
C LEU A 187 -9.53 5.27 -20.50
#